data_AF-X1VCR9-F1
#
_entry.id   AF-X1VCR9-F1
#
_cell.length_a   1.000
_cell.length_b   1.000
_cell.length_c   1.000
_cell.angle_alpha   90.00
_cell.angle_beta   90.00
_cell.angle_gamma   90.00
#
_symmetry.space_group_name_H-M   'P 1'
#
loop_
_entity.id
_entity.type
_entity.pdbx_description
1 polymer ?
#
loop_
_entity_poly.entity_id
_entity_poly.type
_entity_poly.pdbx_seq_one_letter_code
_entity_poly.pdbx_strand_id
1 'polypeptide(L)'
;LVVMAIFFRAWLVEFVVLSWGLFFLMYGFYPLIPGRVGWHKLLFLEGLIAAGLLGYVSLGVGQSWYILDMFFMAMGLVIIIGTDFSGVTPLYRSDLDPLLDRIGIGQIGPINFGERARIKRGKLSLDEANCTACGICYDVCPRGVYDIERGWHKRVVMKYPGRCERCEACILQCPRGAISIAT
;
A
#
# COMPACT_ATOMS: atom_id res chain seq x y z
N LEU A 1 1.46 22.17 6.55
CA LEU A 1 1.06 23.42 5.86
C LEU A 1 1.38 24.68 6.66
N VAL A 2 0.97 24.81 7.92
CA VAL A 2 1.21 26.02 8.74
C VAL A 2 2.70 26.34 8.92
N VAL A 3 3.54 25.35 9.25
CA VAL A 3 4.99 25.54 9.40
C VAL A 3 5.66 25.96 8.08
N MET A 4 5.30 25.32 6.96
CA MET A 4 5.80 25.73 5.63
C MET A 4 5.33 27.13 5.22
N ALA A 5 4.11 27.53 5.57
CA ALA A 5 3.58 28.85 5.23
C ALA A 5 4.32 29.99 5.92
N ILE A 6 4.88 29.72 7.10
CA ILE A 6 5.59 30.70 7.92
C ILE A 6 7.07 30.78 7.53
N PHE A 7 7.73 29.64 7.33
CA PHE A 7 9.19 29.59 7.13
C PHE A 7 9.62 29.47 5.66
N PHE A 8 8.75 28.99 4.77
CA PHE A 8 9.08 28.64 3.38
C PHE A 8 8.00 29.13 2.40
N ARG A 9 7.56 30.38 2.57
CA ARG A 9 6.46 30.97 1.76
C ARG A 9 6.72 30.91 0.25
N ALA A 10 7.98 31.06 -0.17
CA ALA A 10 8.38 30.99 -1.57
C ALA A 10 8.34 29.58 -2.19
N TRP A 11 8.17 28.55 -1.36
CA TRP A 11 8.15 27.13 -1.78
C TRP A 11 6.78 26.47 -1.60
N LEU A 12 5.86 27.16 -0.93
CA LEU A 12 4.58 26.57 -0.53
C LEU A 12 3.69 26.28 -1.73
N VAL A 13 3.72 27.13 -2.76
CA VAL A 13 2.90 26.94 -3.96
C VAL A 13 3.39 25.72 -4.72
N GLU A 14 4.70 25.62 -4.96
CA GLU A 14 5.33 24.51 -5.67
C GLU A 14 5.17 23.21 -4.92
N PHE A 15 5.32 23.21 -3.59
CA PHE A 15 5.05 22.04 -2.76
C PHE A 15 3.61 21.55 -2.91
N VAL A 16 2.63 22.46 -2.81
CA VAL A 16 1.22 22.11 -2.94
C VAL A 16 0.95 21.55 -4.33
N VAL A 17 1.42 22.22 -5.39
CA VAL A 17 1.24 21.77 -6.77
C VAL A 17 1.90 20.41 -7.01
N LEU A 18 3.14 20.20 -6.55
CA LEU A 18 3.83 18.92 -6.63
C LEU A 18 3.10 17.83 -5.87
N SER A 19 2.66 18.12 -4.64
CA SER A 19 1.96 17.15 -3.80
C SER A 19 0.65 16.68 -4.44
N TRP A 20 -0.17 17.62 -4.92
CA TRP A 20 -1.40 17.28 -5.64
C TRP A 20 -1.10 16.57 -6.97
N GLY A 21 -0.11 17.02 -7.73
CA GLY A 21 0.30 16.39 -8.99
C GLY A 21 0.75 14.95 -8.80
N LEU A 22 1.61 14.69 -7.82
CA LEU A 22 2.06 13.35 -7.44
C LEU A 22 0.90 12.49 -6.95
N PHE A 23 -0.01 13.05 -6.15
CA PHE A 23 -1.20 12.35 -5.69
C PHE A 23 -2.08 11.90 -6.87
N PHE A 24 -2.43 12.81 -7.77
CA PHE A 24 -3.22 12.49 -8.97
C PHE A 24 -2.53 11.49 -9.88
N LEU A 25 -1.22 11.65 -10.11
CA LEU A 25 -0.43 10.72 -10.92
C LEU A 25 -0.44 9.34 -10.28
N MET A 26 -0.15 9.25 -8.99
CA MET A 26 -0.12 7.97 -8.30
C MET A 26 -1.48 7.26 -8.32
N TYR A 27 -2.59 7.98 -8.12
CA TYR A 27 -3.93 7.40 -8.21
C TYR A 27 -4.35 7.03 -9.63
N GLY A 28 -4.06 7.89 -10.60
CA GLY A 28 -4.39 7.66 -12.01
C GLY A 28 -3.63 6.48 -12.60
N PHE A 29 -2.36 6.32 -12.22
CA PHE A 29 -1.50 5.22 -12.66
C PHE A 29 -1.54 4.01 -11.73
N TYR A 30 -2.22 4.08 -10.58
CA TYR A 30 -2.39 2.95 -9.66
C TYR A 30 -2.80 1.61 -10.32
N PRO A 31 -3.72 1.58 -11.30
CA PRO A 31 -4.09 0.33 -11.99
C PRO A 31 -3.01 -0.17 -12.96
N LEU A 32 -2.10 0.69 -13.42
CA LEU A 32 -1.04 0.34 -14.37
C LEU A 32 0.24 -0.18 -13.71
N ILE A 33 0.44 0.12 -12.41
CA ILE A 33 1.67 -0.25 -11.70
C ILE A 33 1.63 -1.75 -11.34
N PRO A 34 2.67 -2.53 -11.72
CA PRO A 34 2.73 -3.95 -11.43
C PRO A 34 2.87 -4.23 -9.93
N GLY A 35 2.14 -5.23 -9.45
CA GLY A 35 2.19 -5.68 -8.05
C GLY A 35 0.83 -5.65 -7.36
N ARG A 36 0.60 -6.62 -6.47
CA ARG A 36 -0.66 -6.74 -5.70
C ARG A 36 -0.62 -5.99 -4.37
N VAL A 37 0.57 -5.82 -3.81
CA VAL A 37 0.78 -5.15 -2.52
C VAL A 37 1.17 -3.69 -2.72
N GLY A 38 0.68 -2.82 -1.84
CA GLY A 38 0.91 -1.37 -1.91
C GLY A 38 2.40 -0.99 -1.93
N TRP A 39 3.22 -1.66 -1.12
CA TRP A 39 4.66 -1.38 -1.04
C TRP A 39 5.44 -1.60 -2.33
N HIS A 40 5.08 -2.58 -3.16
CA HIS A 40 5.76 -2.76 -4.45
C HIS A 40 5.43 -1.60 -5.40
N LYS A 41 4.18 -1.10 -5.35
CA LYS A 41 3.77 0.05 -6.15
C LYS A 41 4.49 1.33 -5.70
N LEU A 42 4.65 1.50 -4.38
CA LEU A 42 5.40 2.59 -3.79
C LEU A 42 6.87 2.56 -4.21
N LEU A 43 7.55 1.42 -4.03
CA LEU A 43 8.96 1.25 -4.39
C LEU A 43 9.19 1.46 -5.90
N PHE A 44 8.24 1.05 -6.74
CA PHE A 44 8.31 1.30 -8.18
C PHE A 44 8.29 2.79 -8.50
N LEU A 45 7.38 3.56 -7.89
CA LEU A 45 7.29 5.01 -8.09
C LEU A 45 8.53 5.74 -7.56
N GLU A 46 9.00 5.38 -6.37
CA GLU A 46 10.27 5.87 -5.80
C GLU A 46 11.45 5.59 -6.74
N GLY A 47 11.51 4.39 -7.31
CA GLY A 47 12.53 4.02 -8.29
C GLY A 47 12.52 4.91 -9.53
N LEU A 48 11.34 5.29 -10.02
CA LEU A 48 11.21 6.21 -11.16
C LEU A 48 11.68 7.63 -10.82
N ILE A 49 11.31 8.16 -9.65
CA ILE A 49 11.74 9.49 -9.20
C ILE A 49 13.26 9.52 -8.99
N ALA A 50 13.83 8.49 -8.35
CA ALA A 50 15.26 8.35 -8.16
C ALA A 50 16.02 8.21 -9.49
N ALA A 51 15.47 7.47 -10.46
CA ALA A 51 16.05 7.37 -11.80
C ALA A 51 16.03 8.73 -12.53
N GLY A 52 14.94 9.50 -12.39
CA GLY A 52 14.84 10.87 -12.90
C GLY A 52 15.89 11.80 -12.28
N LEU A 53 16.09 11.72 -10.97
CA LEU A 53 17.12 12.47 -10.24
C LEU A 53 18.53 12.10 -10.72
N LEU A 54 18.83 10.80 -10.85
CA LEU A 54 20.13 10.32 -11.37
C LEU A 54 20.36 10.80 -12.80
N GLY A 55 19.34 10.74 -13.66
CA GLY A 55 19.37 11.29 -15.01
C GLY A 55 19.71 12.78 -15.01
N TYR A 56 18.99 13.57 -14.21
CA TYR A 56 19.22 15.01 -14.06
C TYR A 56 20.66 15.33 -13.59
N VAL A 57 21.17 14.61 -12.59
CA VAL A 57 22.54 14.79 -12.10
C VAL A 57 23.56 14.44 -13.20
N SER A 58 23.35 13.33 -13.91
CA SER A 58 24.28 12.84 -14.95
C SER A 58 24.39 13.74 -16.18
N LEU A 59 23.33 14.47 -16.53
CA LEU A 59 23.33 15.37 -17.69
C LEU A 59 24.17 16.64 -17.44
N GLY A 60 24.47 16.99 -16.18
CA GLY A 60 25.35 18.12 -15.84
C GLY A 60 24.87 19.51 -16.28
N VAL A 61 23.70 19.61 -16.93
CA VAL A 61 23.15 20.87 -17.44
C VAL A 61 22.43 21.60 -16.31
N GLY A 62 23.03 22.69 -15.82
CA GLY A 62 22.35 23.65 -14.95
C GLY A 62 21.89 23.08 -13.60
N GLN A 63 22.75 22.31 -12.93
CA GLN A 63 22.47 21.75 -11.60
C GLN A 63 22.17 22.85 -10.57
N SER A 64 20.90 23.17 -10.42
CA SER A 64 20.40 24.03 -9.36
C SER A 64 20.08 23.21 -8.12
N TRP A 65 20.55 23.68 -6.95
CA TRP A 65 20.18 23.14 -5.64
C TRP A 65 18.66 23.10 -5.43
N TYR A 66 17.94 24.07 -6.00
CA TYR A 66 16.47 24.11 -5.95
C TYR A 66 15.81 22.86 -6.56
N ILE A 67 16.30 22.39 -7.71
CA ILE A 67 15.72 21.22 -8.39
C ILE A 67 16.06 19.94 -7.62
N LEU A 68 17.27 19.83 -7.08
CA LEU A 68 17.67 18.71 -6.23
C LEU A 68 16.76 18.59 -5.01
N ASP A 69 16.51 19.69 -4.33
CA ASP A 69 15.64 19.76 -3.16
C ASP A 69 14.19 19.36 -3.52
N MET A 70 13.68 19.74 -4.72
CA MET A 70 12.36 19.28 -5.20
C MET A 70 12.30 17.76 -5.38
N PHE A 71 13.35 17.12 -5.91
CA PHE A 71 13.40 15.66 -6.04
C PHE A 71 13.37 14.96 -4.68
N PHE A 72 14.21 15.39 -3.73
CA PHE A 72 14.21 14.80 -2.38
C PHE A 72 12.88 14.99 -1.66
N MET A 73 12.26 16.16 -1.83
CA MET A 73 10.94 16.44 -1.28
C MET A 73 9.86 15.54 -1.90
N ALA A 74 9.89 15.35 -3.22
CA ALA A 74 8.98 14.46 -3.92
C ALA A 74 9.10 13.01 -3.42
N MET A 75 10.33 12.50 -3.25
CA MET A 75 10.58 11.19 -2.63
C MET A 75 10.02 11.12 -1.21
N GLY A 76 10.30 12.12 -0.37
CA GLY A 76 9.77 12.16 1.01
C GLY A 76 8.24 12.14 1.05
N LEU A 77 7.58 12.91 0.18
CA LEU A 77 6.13 12.91 0.06
C LEU A 77 5.59 11.57 -0.43
N VAL A 78 6.19 10.99 -1.46
CA VAL A 78 5.73 9.71 -2.00
C VAL A 78 5.87 8.61 -0.96
N ILE A 79 6.93 8.60 -0.15
CA ILE A 79 7.04 7.70 1.01
C ILE A 79 5.91 7.94 2.00
N ILE A 80 5.71 9.18 2.47
CA ILE A 80 4.70 9.49 3.49
C ILE A 80 3.31 9.09 3.01
N ILE A 81 2.90 9.59 1.85
CA ILE A 81 1.58 9.33 1.27
C ILE A 81 1.46 7.83 0.92
N GLY A 82 2.51 7.26 0.34
CA GLY A 82 2.68 5.84 0.02
C GLY A 82 2.38 4.89 1.16
N THR A 83 2.97 5.15 2.32
CA THR A 83 2.76 4.37 3.54
C THR A 83 1.36 4.50 4.12
N ASP A 84 0.68 5.63 3.86
CA ASP A 84 -0.67 5.90 4.35
C ASP A 84 -1.76 5.25 3.48
N PHE A 85 -1.46 4.80 2.27
CA PHE A 85 -2.47 4.20 1.38
C PHE A 85 -3.04 2.88 1.85
N SER A 86 -2.31 2.13 2.67
CA SER A 86 -2.85 0.95 3.33
C SER A 86 -3.81 1.32 4.49
N GLY A 87 -3.98 2.61 4.83
CA GLY A 87 -4.88 3.09 5.89
C GLY A 87 -5.98 4.08 5.48
N VAL A 88 -5.95 4.66 4.26
CA VAL A 88 -7.01 5.61 3.81
C VAL A 88 -8.29 4.94 3.31
N THR A 89 -8.23 3.64 3.04
CA THR A 89 -9.42 2.87 2.67
C THR A 89 -9.80 1.98 3.85
N PRO A 90 -11.10 1.89 4.21
CA PRO A 90 -11.55 1.10 5.36
C PRO A 90 -11.36 -0.42 5.16
N LEU A 91 -10.90 -0.83 3.98
CA LEU A 91 -10.69 -2.22 3.59
C LEU A 91 -9.29 -2.76 3.92
N TYR A 92 -8.33 -1.88 4.26
CA TYR A 92 -6.91 -2.22 4.43
C TYR A 92 -6.45 -1.81 5.83
N ARG A 93 -5.50 -2.57 6.41
CA ARG A 93 -4.79 -2.14 7.61
C ARG A 93 -3.58 -1.32 7.22
N SER A 94 -3.25 -0.32 8.03
CA SER A 94 -2.02 0.43 7.81
C SER A 94 -0.82 -0.49 7.96
N ASP A 95 0.07 -0.49 6.97
CA ASP A 95 1.33 -1.25 7.05
C ASP A 95 2.27 -0.66 8.13
N LEU A 96 1.94 0.51 8.67
CA LEU A 96 2.67 1.15 9.78
C LEU A 96 2.25 0.60 11.15
N ASP A 97 1.10 -0.07 11.27
CA ASP A 97 0.59 -0.59 12.55
C ASP A 97 1.59 -1.54 13.25
N PRO A 98 2.24 -2.51 12.56
CA PRO A 98 3.24 -3.37 13.20
C PRO A 98 4.49 -2.62 13.65
N LEU A 99 4.85 -1.55 12.95
CA LEU A 99 5.99 -0.71 13.31
C LEU A 99 5.65 0.11 14.57
N LEU A 100 4.47 0.76 14.58
CA LEU A 100 3.94 1.54 15.71
C LEU A 100 3.87 0.71 16.99
N ASP A 101 3.39 -0.53 16.89
CA ASP A 101 3.41 -1.50 18.00
C ASP A 101 4.82 -1.79 18.49
N ARG A 102 5.77 -2.02 17.57
CA ARG A 102 7.17 -2.32 17.92
C ARG A 102 7.86 -1.14 18.60
N ILE A 103 7.55 0.09 18.19
CA ILE A 103 8.09 1.33 18.79
C ILE A 103 7.28 1.80 20.01
N GLY A 104 6.26 1.04 20.43
CA GLY A 104 5.48 1.30 21.64
C GLY A 104 4.48 2.45 21.54
N ILE A 105 4.17 2.92 20.33
CA ILE A 105 3.20 4.00 20.09
C ILE A 105 1.82 3.37 19.93
N GLY A 106 1.26 2.89 21.05
CA GLY A 106 -0.08 2.31 21.09
C GLY A 106 -1.19 3.32 21.41
N GLN A 107 -0.85 4.51 21.93
CA GLN A 107 -1.83 5.51 22.36
C GLN A 107 -1.29 6.92 22.13
N ILE A 108 -2.10 7.78 21.52
CA ILE A 108 -1.79 9.21 21.34
C ILE A 108 -2.93 10.00 21.95
N GLY A 109 -2.68 10.58 23.12
CA GLY A 109 -3.71 11.29 23.89
C GLY A 109 -4.88 10.35 24.28
N PRO A 110 -6.15 10.74 24.03
CA PRO A 110 -7.31 9.92 24.36
C PRO A 110 -7.56 8.76 23.37
N ILE A 111 -6.76 8.64 22.31
CA ILE A 111 -6.98 7.68 21.23
C ILE A 111 -6.07 6.46 21.42
N ASN A 112 -6.65 5.28 21.62
CA ASN A 112 -5.95 4.01 21.72
C ASN A 112 -5.90 3.30 20.35
N PHE A 113 -4.70 3.17 19.80
CA PHE A 113 -4.41 2.45 18.55
C PHE A 113 -4.03 0.98 18.80
N GLY A 114 -3.63 0.61 20.02
CA GLY A 114 -3.14 -0.74 20.36
C GLY A 114 -4.17 -1.86 20.20
N GLU A 115 -5.46 -1.55 20.10
CA GLU A 115 -6.50 -2.54 19.81
C GLU A 115 -6.68 -2.85 18.32
N ARG A 116 -6.23 -1.98 17.39
CA ARG A 116 -6.27 -2.29 15.95
C ARG A 116 -5.33 -3.45 15.59
N ALA A 117 -4.20 -3.57 16.29
CA ALA A 117 -3.15 -4.52 15.94
C ALA A 117 -3.36 -5.96 16.45
N ARG A 118 -4.28 -6.20 17.38
CA ARG A 118 -4.65 -7.58 17.75
C ARG A 118 -5.49 -8.21 16.65
N ILE A 119 -4.82 -8.74 15.63
CA ILE A 119 -5.35 -9.82 14.81
C ILE A 119 -5.70 -10.95 15.80
N LYS A 120 -6.99 -11.15 16.12
CA LYS A 120 -7.44 -12.45 16.62
C LYS A 120 -6.89 -13.47 15.62
N ARG A 121 -6.00 -14.36 16.07
CA ARG A 121 -5.40 -15.40 15.22
C ARG A 121 -6.51 -16.38 14.82
N GLY A 122 -7.22 -16.08 13.73
CA GLY A 122 -8.17 -17.00 13.10
C GLY A 122 -7.48 -17.61 11.89
N LYS A 123 -7.52 -18.93 11.76
CA LYS A 123 -6.92 -19.62 10.61
C LYS A 123 -7.90 -19.53 9.44
N LEU A 124 -7.47 -18.96 8.31
CA LEU A 124 -8.27 -18.99 7.09
C LEU A 124 -8.41 -20.44 6.63
N SER A 125 -9.63 -20.85 6.28
CA SER A 125 -9.93 -22.18 5.75
C SER A 125 -10.55 -22.05 4.36
N LEU A 126 -10.09 -22.89 3.44
CA LEU A 126 -10.64 -23.02 2.08
C LEU A 126 -11.19 -24.44 1.95
N ASP A 127 -12.49 -24.54 1.70
CA ASP A 127 -13.14 -25.80 1.38
C ASP A 127 -12.95 -26.11 -0.10
N GLU A 128 -12.04 -27.02 -0.40
CA GLU A 128 -11.74 -27.43 -1.76
C GLU A 128 -12.93 -28.14 -2.45
N ALA A 129 -13.82 -28.79 -1.69
CA ALA A 129 -14.97 -29.49 -2.26
C ALA A 129 -16.04 -28.50 -2.78
N ASN A 130 -16.20 -27.38 -2.09
CA ASN A 130 -17.16 -26.33 -2.48
C ASN A 130 -16.54 -25.30 -3.46
N CYS A 131 -15.22 -25.26 -3.59
CA CYS A 131 -14.49 -24.33 -4.45
C CYS A 131 -14.63 -24.67 -5.95
N THR A 132 -15.06 -23.70 -6.76
CA THR A 132 -15.12 -23.82 -8.24
C THR A 132 -13.88 -23.34 -8.96
N ALA A 133 -12.87 -22.89 -8.23
CA ALA A 133 -11.72 -22.18 -8.78
C ALA A 133 -12.10 -20.96 -9.68
N CYS A 134 -13.17 -20.24 -9.31
CA CYS A 134 -13.60 -19.03 -10.00
C CYS A 134 -12.50 -17.95 -10.07
N GLY A 135 -11.67 -17.85 -9.03
CA GLY A 135 -10.56 -16.90 -8.95
C GLY A 135 -10.91 -15.56 -8.30
N ILE A 136 -12.17 -15.34 -7.90
CA ILE A 136 -12.58 -14.07 -7.28
C ILE A 136 -11.77 -13.76 -6.03
N CYS A 137 -11.54 -14.75 -5.16
CA CYS A 137 -10.71 -14.58 -3.96
C CYS A 137 -9.25 -14.20 -4.28
N TYR A 138 -8.71 -14.63 -5.42
CA TYR A 138 -7.41 -14.20 -5.91
C TYR A 138 -7.45 -12.73 -6.31
N ASP A 139 -8.46 -12.30 -7.08
CA ASP A 139 -8.55 -10.93 -7.59
C ASP A 139 -8.88 -9.90 -6.49
N VAL A 140 -9.77 -10.23 -5.56
CA VAL A 140 -10.18 -9.32 -4.48
C VAL A 140 -9.20 -9.30 -3.31
N CYS A 141 -8.21 -10.21 -3.24
CA CYS A 141 -7.28 -10.25 -2.12
C CYS A 141 -6.12 -9.27 -2.32
N PRO A 142 -6.07 -8.15 -1.56
CA PRO A 142 -5.00 -7.17 -1.71
C PRO A 142 -3.64 -7.68 -1.26
N ARG A 143 -3.62 -8.61 -0.30
CA ARG A 143 -2.38 -9.15 0.27
C ARG A 143 -1.81 -10.32 -0.53
N GLY A 144 -2.48 -10.71 -1.63
CA GLY A 144 -2.06 -11.80 -2.49
C GLY A 144 -1.93 -13.13 -1.73
N VAL A 145 -2.88 -13.44 -0.85
CA VAL A 145 -2.89 -14.67 -0.04
C VAL A 145 -3.07 -15.92 -0.90
N TYR A 146 -3.82 -15.80 -2.00
CA TYR A 146 -4.17 -16.88 -2.89
C TYR A 146 -3.27 -16.91 -4.13
N ASP A 147 -3.13 -18.10 -4.72
CA ASP A 147 -2.52 -18.33 -6.04
C ASP A 147 -3.45 -19.22 -6.87
N ILE A 148 -3.30 -19.19 -8.20
CA ILE A 148 -4.09 -20.01 -9.12
C ILE A 148 -3.15 -20.98 -9.83
N GLU A 149 -3.20 -22.25 -9.46
CA GLU A 149 -2.47 -23.31 -10.14
C GLU A 149 -3.21 -23.69 -11.43
N ARG A 150 -2.49 -23.60 -12.56
CA ARG A 150 -3.00 -23.89 -13.91
C ARG A 150 -2.49 -25.23 -14.41
N GLY A 151 -2.65 -26.28 -13.59
CA GLY A 151 -2.37 -27.66 -13.99
C GLY A 151 -3.51 -28.29 -14.80
N TRP A 152 -3.61 -29.62 -14.78
CA TRP A 152 -4.70 -30.39 -15.42
C TRP A 152 -6.11 -29.95 -14.99
N HIS A 153 -6.24 -29.44 -13.77
CA HIS A 153 -7.44 -28.78 -13.28
C HIS A 153 -7.08 -27.42 -12.67
N LYS A 154 -7.88 -26.39 -13.00
CA LYS A 154 -7.73 -25.07 -12.40
C LYS A 154 -8.10 -25.17 -10.91
N ARG A 155 -7.17 -24.82 -10.02
CA ARG A 155 -7.43 -24.77 -8.57
C ARG A 155 -6.91 -23.48 -7.96
N VAL A 156 -7.62 -23.00 -6.94
CA VAL A 156 -7.16 -21.90 -6.10
C VAL A 156 -6.49 -22.50 -4.88
N VAL A 157 -5.31 -22.01 -4.52
CA VAL A 157 -4.55 -22.44 -3.34
C VAL A 157 -4.22 -21.25 -2.43
N MET A 158 -4.23 -21.47 -1.12
CA MET A 158 -3.77 -20.48 -0.14
C MET A 158 -2.25 -20.57 0.04
N LYS A 159 -1.50 -19.83 -0.78
CA LYS A 159 -0.04 -19.86 -0.79
C LYS A 159 0.60 -19.09 0.37
N TYR A 160 -0.02 -17.97 0.79
CA TYR A 160 0.54 -17.08 1.82
C TYR A 160 -0.49 -16.71 2.90
N PRO A 161 -0.99 -17.67 3.70
CA PRO A 161 -2.01 -17.42 4.72
C PRO A 161 -1.58 -16.42 5.79
N GLY A 162 -0.27 -16.34 6.09
CA GLY A 162 0.28 -15.38 7.06
C GLY A 162 0.19 -13.91 6.65
N ARG A 163 -0.13 -13.61 5.38
CA ARG A 163 -0.36 -12.24 4.90
C ARG A 163 -1.81 -11.79 5.05
N CYS A 164 -2.70 -12.65 5.54
CA CYS A 164 -4.11 -12.32 5.67
C CYS A 164 -4.35 -11.32 6.80
N GLU A 165 -5.01 -10.20 6.47
CA GLU A 165 -5.37 -9.15 7.43
C GLU A 165 -6.82 -9.23 7.92
N ARG A 166 -7.54 -10.29 7.50
CA ARG A 166 -8.95 -10.53 7.82
C ARG A 166 -9.88 -9.38 7.40
N CYS A 167 -9.70 -8.85 6.20
CA CYS A 167 -10.64 -7.88 5.61
C CYS A 167 -11.98 -8.49 5.18
N GLU A 168 -12.12 -9.83 5.25
CA GLU A 168 -13.32 -10.61 4.92
C GLU A 168 -13.87 -10.46 3.48
N ALA A 169 -13.24 -9.64 2.64
CA ALA A 169 -13.61 -9.44 1.24
C ALA A 169 -13.72 -10.75 0.46
N CYS A 170 -12.77 -11.67 0.65
CA CYS A 170 -12.80 -12.98 -0.01
C CYS A 170 -13.95 -13.89 0.45
N ILE A 171 -14.46 -13.72 1.67
CA ILE A 171 -15.61 -14.48 2.20
C ILE A 171 -16.89 -13.91 1.60
N LEU A 172 -17.05 -12.58 1.66
CA LEU A 172 -18.24 -11.88 1.16
C LEU A 172 -18.43 -12.02 -0.35
N GLN A 173 -17.34 -12.08 -1.12
CA GLN A 173 -17.38 -12.16 -2.57
C GLN A 173 -17.35 -13.61 -3.09
N CYS A 174 -17.29 -14.62 -2.22
CA CYS A 174 -17.30 -16.02 -2.64
C CYS A 174 -18.73 -16.48 -2.97
N PRO A 175 -19.07 -16.77 -4.24
CA PRO A 175 -20.43 -17.17 -4.62
C PRO A 175 -20.84 -18.54 -4.08
N ARG A 176 -19.86 -19.37 -3.70
CA ARG A 176 -20.05 -20.73 -3.16
C ARG A 176 -19.92 -20.80 -1.64
N GLY A 177 -19.55 -19.70 -0.98
CA GLY A 177 -19.26 -19.71 0.46
C GLY A 177 -18.11 -20.65 0.86
N ALA A 178 -17.17 -20.93 -0.04
CA ALA A 178 -16.10 -21.92 0.16
C ALA A 178 -14.95 -21.44 1.09
N ILE A 179 -15.01 -20.19 1.59
CA ILE A 179 -13.95 -19.58 2.40
C ILE A 179 -14.53 -19.19 3.75
N SER A 180 -13.85 -19.57 4.83
CA SER A 180 -14.26 -19.25 6.21
C SER A 180 -13.07 -18.92 7.09
N ILE A 181 -13.33 -18.26 8.23
CA ILE A 181 -12.34 -18.05 9.29
C ILE A 181 -12.64 -19.08 10.38
N ALA A 182 -11.72 -20.01 10.60
CA ALA A 182 -11.77 -20.88 11.77
C ALA A 182 -11.38 -20.03 13.00
N THR A 183 -12.32 -19.90 13.92
CA THR A 183 -12.16 -19.28 15.25
C THR A 183 -11.36 -20.15 16.19
#